data_AF-A0A9P6KNF5-F1
#
_entry.id   AF-A0A9P6KNF5-F1
#
_cell.length_a   1.000
_cell.length_b   1.000
_cell.length_c   1.000
_cell.angle_alpha   90.00
_cell.angle_beta   90.00
_cell.angle_gamma   90.00
#
_symmetry.space_group_name_H-M   'P 1'
#
loop_
_entity.id
_entity.type
_entity.pdbx_description
1 polymer ?
#
loop_
_entity_poly.entity_id
_entity_poly.type
_entity_poly.pdbx_seq_one_letter_code
_entity_poly.pdbx_strand_id
1 'polypeptide(L)'
;MPAFYDLPTELRQRILALAMPELSLVRKPWPQSMLNLMHINQQLRSDMGFVIDSWSPIHHASHPEDIRRIRDLSLTLCGRRRCPKIERIRLDIFYSSDASVMRDTCYCRHHNYFSEADYWQKWNNAIAKLPSSVSEVSIDVTPTPAELRNRHELTLNSFVHDSCVKHFLDSLSAEVADLVRILNEHDSGRLSVSATGRLSVKCRFFITALERISGVPVEFDGIWVSGEDCHFADINLVARQVARTGVGRKAERKGAKNPLAWLRDVRWSRQTSWTYAKVAHAGEEEAVVQDLRVFADFTNDDRKELLEMDPVGGVRRALQHRMAEDLGLKTESEGDGPERRVVVTK
;
A
#
# COMPACT_ATOMS: atom_id res chain seq x y z
N MET A 1 30.47 -11.38 -34.50
CA MET A 1 29.47 -11.90 -33.55
C MET A 1 28.20 -12.18 -34.33
N PRO A 2 27.55 -13.35 -34.20
CA PRO A 2 26.26 -13.60 -34.84
C PRO A 2 25.21 -12.62 -34.30
N ALA A 3 24.39 -12.07 -35.18
CA ALA A 3 23.27 -11.21 -34.80
C ALA A 3 22.09 -12.07 -34.31
N PHE A 4 21.15 -11.48 -33.57
CA PHE A 4 19.98 -12.20 -33.06
C PHE A 4 19.16 -12.91 -34.16
N TYR A 5 19.08 -12.29 -35.34
CA TYR A 5 18.34 -12.85 -36.49
C TYR A 5 19.02 -14.06 -37.12
N ASP A 6 20.33 -14.25 -36.88
CA ASP A 6 21.10 -15.38 -37.40
C ASP A 6 20.92 -16.64 -36.55
N LEU A 7 20.29 -16.52 -35.37
CA LEU A 7 20.03 -17.65 -34.48
C LEU A 7 18.92 -18.54 -35.02
N PRO A 8 18.91 -19.86 -34.74
CA PRO A 8 17.79 -20.74 -35.05
C PRO A 8 16.47 -20.26 -34.42
N THR A 9 15.36 -20.54 -35.10
CA THR A 9 14.02 -20.06 -34.71
C THR A 9 13.64 -20.46 -33.28
N GLU A 10 13.92 -21.69 -32.89
CA GLU A 10 13.64 -22.24 -31.56
C GLU A 10 14.40 -21.47 -30.48
N LEU A 11 15.66 -21.10 -30.78
CA LEU A 11 16.52 -20.38 -29.85
C LEU A 11 16.08 -18.92 -29.72
N ARG A 12 15.69 -18.27 -30.83
CA ARG A 12 15.08 -16.93 -30.80
C ARG A 12 13.80 -16.92 -29.98
N GLN A 13 12.88 -17.85 -30.24
CA GLN A 13 11.61 -17.96 -29.52
C GLN A 13 11.84 -18.18 -28.02
N ARG A 14 12.81 -19.02 -27.64
CA ARG A 14 13.16 -19.24 -26.23
C ARG A 14 13.71 -17.99 -25.56
N ILE A 15 14.61 -17.25 -26.23
CA ILE A 15 15.12 -15.97 -25.70
C ILE A 15 13.97 -14.97 -25.52
N LEU A 16 13.08 -14.84 -26.50
CA LEU A 16 11.92 -13.95 -26.43
C LEU A 16 10.96 -14.34 -25.31
N ALA A 17 10.70 -15.64 -25.13
CA ALA A 17 9.85 -16.15 -24.05
C ALA A 17 10.43 -15.84 -22.66
N LEU A 18 11.75 -15.94 -22.49
CA LEU A 18 12.43 -15.55 -21.23
C LEU A 18 12.36 -14.06 -20.94
N ALA A 19 12.18 -13.22 -21.97
CA ALA A 19 12.00 -11.78 -21.83
C ALA A 19 10.55 -11.38 -21.54
N MET A 20 9.60 -12.32 -21.60
CA MET A 20 8.20 -12.03 -21.28
C MET A 20 8.01 -11.85 -19.77
N PRO A 21 7.23 -10.85 -19.34
CA PRO A 21 6.99 -10.64 -17.93
C PRO A 21 6.16 -11.80 -17.36
N GLU A 22 6.45 -12.14 -16.10
CA GLU A 22 5.68 -13.15 -15.37
C GLU A 22 4.31 -12.61 -14.93
N LEU A 23 4.21 -11.31 -14.65
CA LEU A 23 2.96 -10.65 -14.25
C LEU A 23 2.34 -9.93 -15.46
N SER A 24 1.04 -10.13 -15.68
CA SER A 24 0.27 -9.42 -16.71
C SER A 24 -0.95 -8.77 -16.09
N LEU A 25 -1.12 -7.45 -16.28
CA LEU A 25 -2.31 -6.74 -15.83
C LEU A 25 -3.44 -7.01 -16.82
N VAL A 26 -4.59 -7.51 -16.35
CA VAL A 26 -5.72 -7.83 -17.26
C VAL A 26 -6.20 -6.62 -18.07
N ARG A 27 -6.10 -5.41 -17.52
CA ARG A 27 -6.47 -4.15 -18.21
C ARG A 27 -5.45 -3.70 -19.26
N LYS A 28 -4.20 -4.17 -19.15
CA LYS A 28 -3.10 -3.89 -20.08
C LYS A 28 -2.32 -5.20 -20.32
N PRO A 29 -2.95 -6.18 -20.98
CA PRO A 29 -2.46 -7.56 -21.01
C PRO A 29 -1.24 -7.75 -21.92
N TRP A 30 -0.93 -6.75 -22.74
CA TRP A 30 0.11 -6.79 -23.76
C TRP A 30 1.26 -5.86 -23.37
N PRO A 31 2.43 -6.40 -23.00
CA PRO A 31 3.58 -5.59 -22.63
C PRO A 31 4.03 -4.70 -23.80
N GLN A 32 4.39 -3.46 -23.53
CA GLN A 32 4.85 -2.53 -24.58
C GLN A 32 6.09 -3.06 -25.30
N SER A 33 6.99 -3.73 -24.59
CA SER A 33 8.16 -4.42 -25.17
C SER A 33 7.75 -5.46 -26.22
N MET A 34 6.72 -6.25 -25.91
CA MET A 34 6.14 -7.25 -26.82
C MET A 34 5.59 -6.58 -28.09
N LEU A 35 4.79 -5.52 -27.92
CA LEU A 35 4.23 -4.76 -29.04
C LEU A 35 5.35 -4.17 -29.91
N ASN A 36 6.36 -3.55 -29.30
CA ASN A 36 7.49 -2.97 -30.01
C ASN A 36 8.24 -4.01 -30.85
N LEU A 37 8.51 -5.20 -30.30
CA LEU A 37 9.17 -6.29 -31.03
C LEU A 37 8.39 -6.74 -32.26
N MET A 38 7.06 -6.79 -32.18
CA MET A 38 6.18 -7.12 -33.31
C MET A 38 6.18 -6.06 -34.41
N HIS A 39 6.59 -4.82 -34.10
CA HIS A 39 6.70 -3.73 -35.08
C HIS A 39 8.06 -3.68 -35.80
N ILE A 40 9.10 -4.33 -35.29
CA ILE A 40 10.46 -4.26 -35.86
C ILE A 40 10.52 -4.95 -37.24
N ASN A 41 10.18 -6.24 -37.31
CA ASN A 41 10.18 -6.97 -38.59
C ASN A 41 9.23 -8.19 -38.57
N GLN A 42 9.02 -8.78 -39.75
CA GLN A 42 8.09 -9.89 -39.95
C GLN A 42 8.54 -11.18 -39.25
N GLN A 43 9.85 -11.43 -39.15
CA GLN A 43 10.39 -12.63 -38.50
C GLN A 43 10.09 -12.63 -37.00
N LEU A 44 10.40 -11.53 -36.30
CA LEU A 44 10.06 -11.35 -34.89
C LEU A 44 8.56 -11.40 -34.67
N ARG A 45 7.77 -10.79 -35.56
CA ARG A 45 6.32 -10.88 -35.49
C ARG A 45 5.83 -12.33 -35.54
N SER A 46 6.43 -13.16 -36.38
CA SER A 46 6.11 -14.59 -36.45
C SER A 46 6.54 -15.34 -35.19
N ASP A 47 7.77 -15.11 -34.73
CA ASP A 47 8.31 -15.75 -33.52
C ASP A 47 7.49 -15.40 -32.28
N MET A 48 7.08 -14.13 -32.15
CA MET A 48 6.21 -13.67 -31.06
C MET A 48 4.84 -14.34 -31.07
N GLY A 49 4.32 -14.72 -32.23
CA GLY A 49 3.07 -15.48 -32.31
C GLY A 49 3.14 -16.82 -31.57
N PHE A 50 4.28 -17.52 -31.66
CA PHE A 50 4.50 -18.75 -30.88
C PHE A 50 4.68 -18.44 -29.39
N VAL A 51 5.46 -17.41 -29.07
CA VAL A 51 5.70 -17.00 -27.68
C VAL A 51 4.38 -16.69 -26.98
N ILE A 52 3.48 -15.92 -27.60
CA ILE A 52 2.16 -15.58 -27.03
C ILE A 52 1.35 -16.83 -26.67
N ASP A 53 1.26 -17.81 -27.58
CA ASP A 53 0.45 -19.02 -27.33
C ASP A 53 1.04 -19.93 -26.24
N SER A 54 2.36 -19.83 -26.00
CA SER A 54 3.05 -20.57 -24.95
C SER A 54 3.14 -19.81 -23.62
N TRP A 55 2.90 -18.49 -23.63
CA TRP A 55 3.06 -17.61 -22.49
C TRP A 55 1.92 -17.80 -21.49
N SER A 56 2.27 -18.15 -20.25
CA SER A 56 1.33 -18.37 -19.14
C SER A 56 1.68 -17.43 -17.98
N PRO A 57 1.42 -16.12 -18.10
CA PRO A 57 1.67 -15.18 -17.00
C PRO A 57 0.67 -15.39 -15.87
N ILE A 58 0.96 -14.82 -14.70
CA ILE A 58 -0.01 -14.58 -13.64
C ILE A 58 -0.84 -13.36 -14.06
N HIS A 59 -2.12 -13.58 -14.33
CA HIS A 59 -3.06 -12.52 -14.71
C HIS A 59 -3.56 -11.80 -13.46
N HIS A 60 -3.20 -10.52 -13.32
CA HIS A 60 -3.55 -9.70 -12.16
C HIS A 60 -4.90 -9.01 -12.37
N ALA A 61 -5.89 -9.38 -11.55
CA ALA A 61 -7.21 -8.78 -11.52
C ALA A 61 -7.36 -7.91 -10.26
N SER A 62 -7.52 -6.60 -10.45
CA SER A 62 -7.68 -5.63 -9.35
C SER A 62 -9.13 -5.31 -9.05
N HIS A 63 -10.03 -5.71 -9.94
CA HIS A 63 -11.47 -5.52 -9.79
C HIS A 63 -12.23 -6.76 -10.28
N PRO A 64 -13.45 -7.03 -9.76
CA PRO A 64 -14.28 -8.15 -10.21
C PRO A 64 -14.57 -8.14 -11.73
N GLU A 65 -14.68 -6.96 -12.34
CA GLU A 65 -14.93 -6.81 -13.77
C GLU A 65 -13.75 -7.28 -14.63
N ASP A 66 -12.53 -7.29 -14.08
CA ASP A 66 -11.35 -7.73 -14.80
C ASP A 66 -11.44 -9.23 -15.11
N ILE A 67 -12.02 -10.06 -14.22
CA ILE A 67 -12.21 -11.50 -14.49
C ILE A 67 -13.01 -11.75 -15.78
N ARG A 68 -13.99 -10.90 -16.08
CA ARG A 68 -14.77 -11.04 -17.32
C ARG A 68 -13.93 -10.77 -18.56
N ARG A 69 -12.99 -9.82 -18.46
CA ARG A 69 -12.08 -9.42 -19.56
C ARG A 69 -11.01 -10.46 -19.85
N ILE A 70 -10.69 -11.34 -18.89
CA ILE A 70 -9.70 -12.42 -19.07
C ILE A 70 -10.05 -13.31 -20.28
N ARG A 71 -11.34 -13.52 -20.56
CA ARG A 71 -11.80 -14.33 -21.70
C ARG A 71 -11.52 -13.68 -23.07
N ASP A 72 -11.27 -12.38 -23.09
CA ASP A 72 -11.12 -11.58 -24.30
C ASP A 72 -9.68 -11.10 -24.54
N LEU A 73 -8.68 -11.67 -23.84
CA LEU A 73 -7.26 -11.30 -23.97
C LEU A 73 -6.61 -11.83 -25.26
N SER A 74 -7.32 -11.80 -26.38
CA SER A 74 -6.80 -12.26 -27.67
C SER A 74 -6.42 -11.10 -28.57
N LEU A 75 -5.37 -11.26 -29.36
CA LEU A 75 -4.99 -10.35 -30.44
C LEU A 75 -4.93 -11.10 -31.78
N THR A 76 -5.01 -10.37 -32.89
CA THR A 76 -4.82 -10.94 -34.22
C THR A 76 -3.41 -10.65 -34.71
N LEU A 77 -2.62 -11.69 -34.94
CA LEU A 77 -1.25 -11.60 -35.44
C LEU A 77 -1.08 -12.49 -36.67
N CYS A 78 -0.62 -11.89 -37.78
CA CYS A 78 -0.44 -12.60 -39.06
C CYS A 78 -1.71 -13.37 -39.49
N GLY A 79 -2.89 -12.76 -39.31
CA GLY A 79 -4.19 -13.36 -39.67
C GLY A 79 -4.69 -14.45 -38.74
N ARG A 80 -4.01 -14.72 -37.61
CA ARG A 80 -4.42 -15.72 -36.61
C ARG A 80 -4.74 -15.06 -35.28
N ARG A 81 -5.82 -15.51 -34.63
CA ARG A 81 -6.13 -15.16 -33.25
C ARG A 81 -5.13 -15.85 -32.33
N ARG A 82 -4.45 -15.09 -31.48
CA ARG A 82 -3.46 -15.55 -30.50
C ARG A 82 -3.89 -15.09 -29.12
N CYS A 83 -3.70 -15.92 -28.10
CA CYS A 83 -4.00 -15.58 -26.72
C CYS A 83 -3.00 -16.26 -25.77
N PRO A 84 -2.62 -15.59 -24.67
CA PRO A 84 -1.85 -16.24 -23.63
C PRO A 84 -2.66 -17.36 -22.97
N LYS A 85 -1.95 -18.28 -22.35
CA LYS A 85 -2.55 -19.26 -21.45
C LYS A 85 -3.07 -18.57 -20.21
N ILE A 86 -4.24 -19.01 -19.76
CA ILE A 86 -4.93 -18.49 -18.59
C ILE A 86 -5.01 -19.63 -17.59
N GLU A 87 -3.88 -19.90 -16.95
CA GLU A 87 -3.72 -20.98 -15.95
C GLU A 87 -3.59 -20.41 -14.54
N ARG A 88 -3.00 -19.20 -14.40
CA ARG A 88 -2.68 -18.58 -13.11
C ARG A 88 -3.30 -17.18 -13.01
N ILE A 89 -4.02 -16.91 -11.92
CA ILE A 89 -4.66 -15.62 -11.67
C ILE A 89 -4.26 -15.10 -10.28
N ARG A 90 -4.06 -13.79 -10.16
CA ARG A 90 -3.93 -13.10 -8.88
C ARG A 90 -5.10 -12.15 -8.67
N LEU A 91 -5.82 -12.31 -7.56
CA LEU A 91 -6.94 -11.45 -7.17
C LEU A 91 -6.48 -10.44 -6.13
N ASP A 92 -6.49 -9.17 -6.48
CA ASP A 92 -6.14 -8.09 -5.55
C ASP A 92 -7.41 -7.51 -4.91
N ILE A 93 -7.78 -8.11 -3.78
CA ILE A 93 -9.08 -7.91 -3.14
C ILE A 93 -9.19 -6.62 -2.34
N PHE A 94 -8.07 -5.90 -2.13
CA PHE A 94 -8.04 -4.62 -1.40
C PHE A 94 -7.58 -3.45 -2.28
N TYR A 95 -7.41 -3.66 -3.58
CA TYR A 95 -6.96 -2.61 -4.51
C TYR A 95 -7.83 -1.35 -4.44
N SER A 96 -9.15 -1.55 -4.38
CA SER A 96 -10.16 -0.47 -4.39
C SER A 96 -10.53 0.05 -3.00
N SER A 97 -9.79 -0.36 -1.96
CA SER A 97 -10.02 0.13 -0.60
C SER A 97 -9.66 1.59 -0.44
N ASP A 98 -10.10 2.15 0.69
CA ASP A 98 -9.71 3.49 1.14
C ASP A 98 -8.85 3.35 2.40
N ALA A 99 -7.71 4.03 2.42
CA ALA A 99 -6.80 4.06 3.56
C ALA A 99 -7.47 4.60 4.83
N SER A 100 -8.40 5.55 4.69
CA SER A 100 -9.16 6.12 5.82
C SER A 100 -10.06 5.06 6.45
N VAL A 101 -10.83 4.31 5.64
CA VAL A 101 -11.69 3.23 6.11
C VAL A 101 -10.90 2.14 6.85
N MET A 102 -9.76 1.70 6.28
CA MET A 102 -8.89 0.71 6.93
C MET A 102 -8.36 1.20 8.29
N ARG A 103 -8.11 2.50 8.43
CA ARG A 103 -7.65 3.10 9.69
C ARG A 103 -8.79 3.35 10.67
N ASP A 104 -9.98 3.71 10.21
CA ASP A 104 -11.11 4.07 11.06
C ASP A 104 -11.86 2.85 11.61
N THR A 105 -11.59 1.65 11.07
CA THR A 105 -12.16 0.38 11.55
C THR A 105 -11.83 0.12 13.05
N CYS A 106 -10.76 0.71 13.58
CA CYS A 106 -10.42 0.61 15.00
C CYS A 106 -11.22 1.56 15.92
N TYR A 107 -11.95 2.55 15.36
CA TYR A 107 -12.70 3.55 16.13
C TYR A 107 -14.22 3.53 15.88
N CYS A 108 -14.66 3.06 14.71
CA CYS A 108 -16.07 3.06 14.33
C CYS A 108 -16.60 1.63 14.16
N ARG A 109 -17.59 1.23 14.97
CA ARG A 109 -18.35 -0.02 14.78
C ARG A 109 -19.19 -0.04 13.49
N HIS A 110 -19.28 1.05 12.70
CA HIS A 110 -20.40 1.29 11.76
C HIS A 110 -20.00 1.87 10.38
N HIS A 111 -18.78 1.66 9.88
CA HIS A 111 -18.47 2.00 8.49
C HIS A 111 -18.46 0.75 7.63
N ASN A 112 -19.61 0.51 7.00
CA ASN A 112 -19.93 -0.70 6.25
C ASN A 112 -19.25 -0.79 4.87
N TYR A 113 -18.19 -0.03 4.58
CA TYR A 113 -17.68 0.05 3.20
C TYR A 113 -17.21 -1.31 2.64
N PHE A 114 -16.70 -2.19 3.52
CA PHE A 114 -16.31 -3.56 3.19
C PHE A 114 -17.25 -4.63 3.75
N SER A 115 -18.26 -4.28 4.57
CA SER A 115 -19.34 -5.19 4.97
C SER A 115 -20.61 -4.99 4.14
N GLU A 116 -20.62 -4.02 3.22
CA GLU A 116 -21.62 -3.92 2.18
C GLU A 116 -21.55 -5.19 1.35
N ALA A 117 -22.58 -6.03 1.50
CA ALA A 117 -22.73 -7.28 0.78
C ALA A 117 -22.40 -7.16 -0.72
N ASP A 118 -22.67 -5.99 -1.31
CA ASP A 118 -22.37 -5.66 -2.70
C ASP A 118 -20.90 -5.81 -3.11
N TYR A 119 -19.91 -5.51 -2.24
CA TYR A 119 -18.49 -5.62 -2.62
C TYR A 119 -18.08 -7.09 -2.80
N TRP A 120 -18.28 -7.90 -1.76
CA TRP A 120 -17.93 -9.32 -1.79
C TRP A 120 -18.83 -10.10 -2.75
N GLN A 121 -20.10 -9.72 -2.89
CA GLN A 121 -20.98 -10.34 -3.87
C GLN A 121 -20.48 -10.12 -5.31
N LYS A 122 -19.89 -8.95 -5.64
CA LYS A 122 -19.29 -8.74 -6.96
C LYS A 122 -18.12 -9.69 -7.20
N TRP A 123 -17.24 -9.89 -6.21
CA TRP A 123 -16.15 -10.86 -6.29
C TRP A 123 -16.67 -12.30 -6.43
N ASN A 124 -17.63 -12.71 -5.60
CA ASN A 124 -18.26 -14.04 -5.68
C ASN A 124 -18.87 -14.31 -7.06
N ASN A 125 -19.62 -13.33 -7.58
CA ASN A 125 -20.23 -13.39 -8.92
C ASN A 125 -19.19 -13.42 -10.05
N ALA A 126 -18.00 -12.85 -9.83
CA ALA A 126 -16.92 -12.85 -10.79
C ALA A 126 -16.14 -14.17 -10.78
N ILE A 127 -15.90 -14.75 -9.60
CA ILE A 127 -15.24 -16.06 -9.44
C ILE A 127 -16.01 -17.16 -10.15
N ALA A 128 -17.34 -17.17 -10.03
CA ALA A 128 -18.18 -18.12 -10.76
C ALA A 128 -18.02 -18.05 -12.29
N LYS A 129 -17.37 -17.00 -12.82
CA LYS A 129 -17.08 -16.80 -14.25
C LYS A 129 -15.63 -17.05 -14.61
N LEU A 130 -14.79 -17.53 -13.68
CA LEU A 130 -13.42 -17.93 -13.99
C LEU A 130 -13.41 -18.99 -15.11
N PRO A 131 -12.48 -18.90 -16.08
CA PRO A 131 -12.31 -19.94 -17.08
C PRO A 131 -11.92 -21.28 -16.43
N SER A 132 -12.37 -22.40 -17.00
CA SER A 132 -12.00 -23.75 -16.53
C SER A 132 -10.53 -24.11 -16.80
N SER A 133 -9.81 -23.28 -17.55
CA SER A 133 -8.37 -23.45 -17.77
C SER A 133 -7.53 -22.99 -16.57
N VAL A 134 -8.12 -22.27 -15.62
CA VAL A 134 -7.43 -21.75 -14.44
C VAL A 134 -7.17 -22.91 -13.48
N SER A 135 -5.90 -23.15 -13.19
CA SER A 135 -5.44 -24.18 -12.24
C SER A 135 -4.94 -23.60 -10.92
N GLU A 136 -4.60 -22.30 -10.90
CA GLU A 136 -4.03 -21.63 -9.73
C GLU A 136 -4.62 -20.23 -9.54
N VAL A 137 -5.06 -19.94 -8.32
CA VAL A 137 -5.51 -18.60 -7.89
C VAL A 137 -4.76 -18.20 -6.64
N SER A 138 -4.02 -17.08 -6.73
CA SER A 138 -3.44 -16.41 -5.57
C SER A 138 -4.30 -15.21 -5.16
N ILE A 139 -4.63 -15.09 -3.89
CA ILE A 139 -5.38 -13.95 -3.34
C ILE A 139 -4.36 -13.00 -2.71
N ASP A 140 -4.16 -11.83 -3.32
CA ASP A 140 -3.33 -10.78 -2.72
C ASP A 140 -4.12 -10.12 -1.59
N VAL A 141 -3.75 -10.49 -0.37
CA VAL A 141 -4.38 -10.03 0.88
C VAL A 141 -3.67 -8.83 1.47
N THR A 142 -2.84 -8.10 0.69
CA THR A 142 -2.18 -6.88 1.18
C THR A 142 -3.23 -5.85 1.57
N PRO A 143 -3.38 -5.48 2.86
CA PRO A 143 -4.45 -4.61 3.33
C PRO A 143 -4.07 -3.16 3.06
N THR A 144 -4.08 -2.78 1.78
CA THR A 144 -3.65 -1.45 1.35
C THR A 144 -4.30 -1.08 0.01
N PRO A 145 -4.72 0.18 -0.15
CA PRO A 145 -5.27 0.65 -1.42
C PRO A 145 -4.18 0.86 -2.47
N ALA A 146 -4.59 0.88 -3.75
CA ALA A 146 -3.71 1.06 -4.90
C ALA A 146 -2.77 2.28 -4.78
N GLU A 147 -3.26 3.38 -4.21
CA GLU A 147 -2.54 4.64 -4.04
C GLU A 147 -1.31 4.51 -3.15
N LEU A 148 -1.37 3.64 -2.13
CA LEU A 148 -0.28 3.39 -1.20
C LEU A 148 0.69 2.32 -1.71
N ARG A 149 0.23 1.39 -2.55
CA ARG A 149 1.08 0.33 -3.16
C ARG A 149 2.17 0.90 -4.05
N ASN A 150 1.90 2.03 -4.71
CA ASN A 150 2.84 2.70 -5.59
C ASN A 150 3.81 3.65 -4.86
N ARG A 151 3.67 3.79 -3.53
CA ARG A 151 4.60 4.59 -2.72
C ARG A 151 5.85 3.77 -2.37
N HIS A 152 6.81 4.44 -1.74
CA HIS A 152 8.02 3.80 -1.24
C HIS A 152 7.69 2.63 -0.31
N GLU A 153 8.45 1.54 -0.39
CA GLU A 153 8.20 0.30 0.36
C GLU A 153 8.11 0.54 1.88
N LEU A 154 8.95 1.43 2.42
CA LEU A 154 8.88 1.80 3.84
C LEU A 154 7.53 2.41 4.24
N THR A 155 6.90 3.21 3.37
CA THR A 155 5.58 3.78 3.64
C THR A 155 4.51 2.71 3.65
N LEU A 156 4.59 1.77 2.70
CA LEU A 156 3.68 0.63 2.61
C LEU A 156 3.83 -0.30 3.83
N ASN A 157 5.06 -0.65 4.20
CA ASN A 157 5.34 -1.51 5.34
C ASN A 157 4.80 -0.91 6.64
N SER A 158 5.05 0.38 6.87
CA SER A 158 4.53 1.09 8.05
C SER A 158 3.00 1.12 8.08
N PHE A 159 2.33 1.25 6.92
CA PHE A 159 0.87 1.17 6.82
C PHE A 159 0.36 -0.23 7.18
N VAL A 160 0.91 -1.26 6.55
CA VAL A 160 0.50 -2.66 6.76
C VAL A 160 0.76 -3.12 8.20
N HIS A 161 1.75 -2.54 8.87
CA HIS A 161 2.11 -2.84 10.25
C HIS A 161 1.28 -2.08 11.31
N ASP A 162 0.43 -1.13 10.90
CA ASP A 162 -0.44 -0.38 11.81
C ASP A 162 -1.43 -1.31 12.53
N SER A 163 -1.69 -1.05 13.81
CA SER A 163 -2.68 -1.77 14.61
C SER A 163 -4.11 -1.70 14.06
N CYS A 164 -4.49 -0.60 13.38
CA CYS A 164 -5.84 -0.49 12.82
C CYS A 164 -6.03 -1.40 11.61
N VAL A 165 -4.97 -1.68 10.85
CA VAL A 165 -4.98 -2.68 9.78
C VAL A 165 -5.23 -4.09 10.32
N LYS A 166 -4.69 -4.42 11.50
CA LYS A 166 -5.02 -5.69 12.18
C LYS A 166 -6.53 -5.79 12.46
N HIS A 167 -7.14 -4.75 12.99
CA HIS A 167 -8.59 -4.75 13.28
C HIS A 167 -9.43 -4.84 12.01
N PHE A 168 -9.01 -4.16 10.94
CA PHE A 168 -9.63 -4.27 9.63
C PHE A 168 -9.64 -5.72 9.12
N LEU A 169 -8.49 -6.40 9.13
CA LEU A 169 -8.39 -7.80 8.70
C LEU A 169 -9.20 -8.77 9.59
N ASP A 170 -9.23 -8.53 10.91
CA ASP A 170 -10.04 -9.31 11.84
C ASP A 170 -11.54 -9.21 11.48
N SER A 171 -12.00 -8.00 11.16
CA SER A 171 -13.40 -7.77 10.76
C SER A 171 -13.81 -8.36 9.41
N LEU A 172 -12.85 -8.71 8.55
CA LEU A 172 -13.10 -9.23 7.19
C LEU A 172 -12.70 -10.70 7.00
N SER A 173 -12.32 -11.37 8.08
CA SER A 173 -11.83 -12.75 8.02
C SER A 173 -12.90 -13.72 7.48
N ALA A 174 -14.18 -13.48 7.76
CA ALA A 174 -15.27 -14.34 7.31
C ALA A 174 -15.52 -14.19 5.80
N GLU A 175 -15.58 -12.95 5.32
CA GLU A 175 -15.87 -12.62 3.92
C GLU A 175 -14.75 -13.10 2.99
N VAL A 176 -13.48 -12.95 3.40
CA VAL A 176 -12.35 -13.46 2.62
C VAL A 176 -12.28 -14.99 2.70
N ALA A 177 -12.65 -15.61 3.81
CA ALA A 177 -12.74 -17.07 3.90
C ALA A 177 -13.84 -17.65 3.00
N ASP A 178 -14.97 -16.94 2.87
CA ASP A 178 -16.02 -17.31 1.93
C ASP A 178 -15.53 -17.27 0.48
N LEU A 179 -14.71 -16.26 0.14
CA LEU A 179 -14.05 -16.17 -1.16
C LEU A 179 -13.17 -17.39 -1.45
N VAL A 180 -12.35 -17.80 -0.48
CA VAL A 180 -11.48 -18.99 -0.57
C VAL A 180 -12.31 -20.26 -0.79
N ARG A 181 -13.41 -20.41 -0.03
CA ARG A 181 -14.31 -21.56 -0.16
C ARG A 181 -14.93 -21.63 -1.56
N ILE A 182 -15.46 -20.52 -2.08
CA ILE A 182 -16.06 -20.45 -3.41
C ILE A 182 -15.03 -20.76 -4.51
N LEU A 183 -13.79 -20.28 -4.36
CA LEU A 183 -12.69 -20.61 -5.28
C LEU A 183 -12.40 -22.10 -5.29
N ASN A 184 -12.31 -22.73 -4.13
CA ASN A 184 -12.09 -24.17 -4.00
C ASN A 184 -13.25 -24.98 -4.61
N GLU A 185 -14.49 -24.55 -4.43
CA GLU A 185 -15.68 -25.20 -4.99
C GLU A 185 -15.78 -25.07 -6.52
N HIS A 186 -15.23 -24.01 -7.12
CA HIS A 186 -15.35 -23.68 -8.55
C HIS A 186 -14.93 -24.82 -9.49
N ASP A 187 -13.86 -25.55 -9.15
CA ASP A 187 -13.39 -26.72 -9.93
C ASP A 187 -13.34 -27.99 -9.08
N SER A 188 -14.35 -28.19 -8.21
CA SER A 188 -14.47 -29.38 -7.35
C SER A 188 -13.20 -29.68 -6.53
N GLY A 189 -12.51 -28.65 -6.04
CA GLY A 189 -11.30 -28.75 -5.22
C GLY A 189 -10.00 -28.97 -5.99
N ARG A 190 -10.00 -28.91 -7.33
CA ARG A 190 -8.77 -29.05 -8.14
C ARG A 190 -7.97 -27.77 -8.27
N LEU A 191 -8.61 -26.63 -8.02
CA LEU A 191 -7.97 -25.33 -8.08
C LEU A 191 -7.02 -25.16 -6.89
N SER A 192 -5.75 -24.86 -7.16
CA SER A 192 -4.82 -24.45 -6.10
C SER A 192 -5.14 -23.03 -5.67
N VAL A 193 -5.47 -22.85 -4.39
CA VAL A 193 -5.78 -21.55 -3.80
C VAL A 193 -4.72 -21.20 -2.77
N SER A 194 -4.08 -20.04 -2.91
CA SER A 194 -3.08 -19.53 -1.97
C SER A 194 -3.34 -18.06 -1.63
N ALA A 195 -2.79 -17.61 -0.51
CA ALA A 195 -2.73 -16.19 -0.16
C ALA A 195 -1.34 -15.64 -0.48
N THR A 196 -1.26 -14.38 -0.91
CA THR A 196 0.00 -13.69 -1.23
C THR A 196 -0.08 -12.22 -0.83
N GLY A 197 0.95 -11.44 -1.16
CA GLY A 197 1.02 -10.01 -0.87
C GLY A 197 1.95 -9.69 0.30
N ARG A 198 1.70 -8.56 0.97
CA ARG A 198 2.44 -8.11 2.15
C ARG A 198 1.52 -8.09 3.37
N LEU A 199 1.90 -8.81 4.41
CA LEU A 199 1.17 -8.83 5.68
C LEU A 199 2.10 -8.56 6.85
N SER A 200 1.62 -7.81 7.84
CA SER A 200 2.33 -7.69 9.11
C SER A 200 2.45 -9.07 9.78
N VAL A 201 3.59 -9.34 10.42
CA VAL A 201 3.74 -10.52 11.30
C VAL A 201 2.66 -10.60 12.38
N LYS A 202 2.10 -9.44 12.79
CA LYS A 202 0.99 -9.35 13.75
C LYS A 202 -0.34 -9.87 13.19
N CYS A 203 -0.44 -10.01 11.87
CA CYS A 203 -1.62 -10.44 11.14
C CYS A 203 -1.59 -11.92 10.74
N ARG A 204 -0.66 -12.73 11.28
CA ARG A 204 -0.64 -14.19 11.07
C ARG A 204 -1.96 -14.87 11.40
N PHE A 205 -2.69 -14.36 12.40
CA PHE A 205 -4.01 -14.85 12.78
C PHE A 205 -5.01 -14.83 11.61
N PHE A 206 -4.86 -13.88 10.66
CA PHE A 206 -5.76 -13.73 9.52
C PHE A 206 -5.69 -14.96 8.62
N ILE A 207 -4.49 -15.42 8.24
CA ILE A 207 -4.30 -16.62 7.43
C ILE A 207 -4.89 -17.85 8.15
N THR A 208 -4.59 -18.02 9.44
CA THR A 208 -5.17 -19.12 10.24
C THR A 208 -6.71 -19.03 10.31
N ALA A 209 -7.27 -17.82 10.36
CA ALA A 209 -8.72 -17.63 10.33
C ALA A 209 -9.32 -18.01 8.97
N LEU A 210 -8.66 -17.67 7.86
CA LEU A 210 -9.10 -18.08 6.52
C LEU A 210 -9.18 -19.60 6.41
N GLU A 211 -8.15 -20.32 6.85
CA GLU A 211 -8.13 -21.79 6.83
C GLU A 211 -9.25 -22.38 7.69
N ARG A 212 -9.37 -21.91 8.93
CA ARG A 212 -10.36 -22.41 9.89
C ARG A 212 -11.79 -22.18 9.43
N ILE A 213 -12.09 -21.01 8.86
CA ILE A 213 -13.46 -20.63 8.48
C ILE A 213 -13.83 -21.23 7.12
N SER A 214 -12.92 -21.23 6.14
CA SER A 214 -13.19 -21.78 4.81
C SER A 214 -13.17 -23.31 4.77
N GLY A 215 -12.43 -23.95 5.70
CA GLY A 215 -12.16 -25.38 5.68
C GLY A 215 -11.17 -25.81 4.60
N VAL A 216 -10.53 -24.85 3.92
CA VAL A 216 -9.56 -25.07 2.84
C VAL A 216 -8.17 -24.74 3.38
N PRO A 217 -7.13 -25.58 3.16
CA PRO A 217 -5.76 -25.21 3.47
C PRO A 217 -5.33 -23.97 2.68
N VAL A 218 -4.76 -22.97 3.33
CA VAL A 218 -4.35 -21.70 2.71
C VAL A 218 -2.89 -21.43 3.06
N GLU A 219 -2.01 -21.73 2.11
CA GLU A 219 -0.61 -21.34 2.22
C GLU A 219 -0.46 -19.84 1.92
N PHE A 220 0.34 -19.15 2.73
CA PHE A 220 0.73 -17.76 2.47
C PHE A 220 2.10 -17.71 1.81
N ASP A 221 2.12 -17.51 0.49
CA ASP A 221 3.32 -17.28 -0.33
C ASP A 221 3.48 -15.78 -0.60
N GLY A 222 3.85 -15.05 0.45
CA GLY A 222 4.01 -13.61 0.43
C GLY A 222 5.07 -13.12 1.42
N ILE A 223 5.12 -11.81 1.62
CA ILE A 223 6.11 -11.16 2.48
C ILE A 223 5.50 -10.86 3.85
N TRP A 224 6.15 -11.37 4.89
CA TRP A 224 5.87 -10.99 6.27
C TRP A 224 6.65 -9.74 6.66
N VAL A 225 5.95 -8.65 6.92
CA VAL A 225 6.51 -7.36 7.34
C VAL A 225 6.65 -7.33 8.85
N SER A 226 7.89 -7.32 9.32
CA SER A 226 8.23 -7.14 10.73
C SER A 226 8.22 -5.66 11.13
N GLY A 227 8.35 -5.37 12.42
CA GLY A 227 8.49 -3.99 12.88
C GLY A 227 9.81 -3.35 12.45
N GLU A 228 10.85 -4.15 12.15
CA GLU A 228 12.17 -3.69 11.70
C GLU A 228 12.14 -3.23 10.24
N ASP A 229 11.22 -3.78 9.44
CA ASP A 229 11.01 -3.41 8.04
C ASP A 229 10.21 -2.10 7.87
N CYS A 230 9.73 -1.54 8.99
CA CYS A 230 8.91 -0.34 9.03
C CYS A 230 9.78 0.88 9.36
N HIS A 231 9.72 1.91 8.52
CA HIS A 231 10.25 3.22 8.89
C HIS A 231 9.08 4.09 9.32
N PHE A 232 8.89 4.21 10.64
CA PHE A 232 8.02 5.23 11.18
C PHE A 232 8.73 6.58 11.06
N ALA A 233 8.00 7.63 10.68
CA ALA A 233 8.58 8.97 10.66
C ALA A 233 9.09 9.32 12.06
N ASP A 234 10.29 9.89 12.15
CA ASP A 234 10.94 10.23 13.42
C ASP A 234 10.89 11.74 13.66
N ILE A 235 10.16 12.14 14.71
CA ILE A 235 10.02 13.55 15.09
C ILE A 235 11.38 14.18 15.45
N ASN A 236 12.37 13.39 15.87
CA ASN A 236 13.73 13.90 16.11
C ASN A 236 14.37 14.45 14.83
N LEU A 237 14.06 13.88 13.66
CA LEU A 237 14.57 14.40 12.39
C LEU A 237 13.96 15.77 12.08
N VAL A 238 12.67 15.94 12.32
CA VAL A 238 11.98 17.24 12.21
C VAL A 238 12.53 18.26 13.19
N ALA A 239 12.70 17.88 14.46
CA ALA A 239 13.30 18.75 15.47
C ALA A 239 14.72 19.19 15.09
N ARG A 240 15.54 18.26 14.55
CA ARG A 240 16.88 18.58 14.03
C ARG A 240 16.82 19.50 12.81
N GLN A 241 15.84 19.33 11.93
CA GLN A 241 15.63 20.20 10.77
C GLN A 241 15.28 21.62 11.21
N VAL A 242 14.34 21.78 12.16
CA VAL A 242 13.97 23.08 12.75
C VAL A 242 15.17 23.74 13.42
N ALA A 243 15.91 22.97 14.23
CA ALA A 243 17.15 23.42 14.87
C ALA A 243 18.27 23.80 13.88
N ARG A 244 18.18 23.43 12.59
CA ARG A 244 19.18 23.73 11.54
C ARG A 244 18.75 24.86 10.59
N THR A 245 17.60 25.48 10.80
CA THR A 245 17.08 26.57 9.94
C THR A 245 17.99 27.81 9.93
N GLY A 246 17.77 28.73 8.98
CA GLY A 246 18.68 29.83 8.62
C GLY A 246 19.17 30.73 9.76
N VAL A 247 18.45 30.79 10.88
CA VAL A 247 18.87 31.47 12.11
C VAL A 247 20.01 30.70 12.79
N GLY A 248 19.91 29.38 12.91
CA GLY A 248 20.96 28.50 13.42
C GLY A 248 22.21 28.48 12.56
N ARG A 249 22.06 28.45 11.22
CA ARG A 249 23.21 28.54 10.29
C ARG A 249 23.94 29.89 10.34
N LYS A 250 23.22 31.00 10.55
CA LYS A 250 23.82 32.33 10.73
C LYS A 250 24.49 32.50 12.09
N ALA A 251 23.92 31.90 13.14
CA ALA A 251 24.51 31.88 14.49
C ALA A 251 25.80 31.03 14.52
N GLU A 252 25.76 29.80 13.99
CA GLU A 252 26.92 28.90 13.89
C GLU A 252 28.06 29.52 13.06
N ARG A 253 27.76 30.16 11.92
CA ARG A 253 28.77 30.87 11.10
C ARG A 253 29.38 32.10 11.78
N LYS A 254 28.72 32.67 12.80
CA LYS A 254 29.18 33.84 13.57
C LYS A 254 29.73 33.46 14.95
N GLY A 255 29.86 32.17 15.28
CA GLY A 255 30.32 31.69 16.58
C GLY A 255 29.31 31.88 17.73
N ALA A 256 28.06 32.23 17.42
CA ALA A 256 27.00 32.38 18.41
C ALA A 256 26.30 31.03 18.68
N LYS A 257 25.91 30.79 19.94
CA LYS A 257 25.12 29.60 20.30
C LYS A 257 23.80 29.62 19.51
N ASN A 258 23.49 28.52 18.84
CA ASN A 258 22.25 28.37 18.10
C ASN A 258 21.07 28.34 19.09
N PRO A 259 20.13 29.31 19.03
CA PRO A 259 19.05 29.45 20.01
C PRO A 259 18.05 28.30 19.97
N LEU A 260 18.05 27.50 18.90
CA LEU A 260 17.15 26.35 18.71
C LEU A 260 17.87 25.00 18.92
N ALA A 261 19.12 25.00 19.39
CA ALA A 261 19.88 23.77 19.57
C ALA A 261 19.21 22.80 20.56
N TRP A 262 18.54 23.33 21.59
CA TRP A 262 17.88 22.57 22.65
C TRP A 262 16.76 21.65 22.14
N LEU A 263 16.13 21.95 20.99
CA LEU A 263 15.13 21.08 20.36
C LEU A 263 15.68 19.69 20.01
N ARG A 264 17.01 19.58 19.82
CA ARG A 264 17.68 18.29 19.55
C ARG A 264 17.73 17.39 20.77
N ASP A 265 17.61 17.97 21.96
CA ASP A 265 17.75 17.30 23.25
C ASP A 265 16.38 17.01 23.90
N VAL A 266 15.28 17.46 23.27
CA VAL A 266 13.91 17.18 23.72
C VAL A 266 13.66 15.67 23.64
N ARG A 267 13.21 15.11 24.76
CA ARG A 267 12.82 13.71 24.86
C ARG A 267 11.36 13.55 24.46
N TRP A 268 11.13 13.38 23.17
CA TRP A 268 9.79 13.12 22.64
C TRP A 268 9.24 11.81 23.19
N SER A 269 8.03 11.88 23.76
CA SER A 269 7.34 10.72 24.29
C SER A 269 6.98 9.73 23.18
N ARG A 270 6.77 8.47 23.55
CA ARG A 270 6.30 7.43 22.61
C ARG A 270 4.98 7.85 21.94
N GLN A 271 4.12 8.53 22.69
CA GLN A 271 2.85 9.07 22.22
C GLN A 271 3.05 10.13 21.14
N THR A 272 4.00 11.05 21.31
CA THR A 272 4.33 12.07 20.30
C THR A 272 4.89 11.42 19.05
N SER A 273 5.88 10.55 19.17
CA SER A 273 6.48 9.84 18.03
C SER A 273 5.45 9.06 17.22
N TRP A 274 4.50 8.39 17.90
CA TRP A 274 3.42 7.66 17.24
C TRP A 274 2.43 8.58 16.53
N THR A 275 2.01 9.69 17.15
CA THR A 275 1.12 10.65 16.46
C THR A 275 1.82 11.32 15.30
N TYR A 276 3.11 11.63 15.44
CA TYR A 276 3.91 12.20 14.37
C TYR A 276 3.95 11.26 13.17
N ALA A 277 4.21 9.97 13.38
CA ALA A 277 4.14 8.98 12.31
C ALA A 277 2.77 8.98 11.60
N LYS A 278 1.66 9.10 12.33
CA LYS A 278 0.32 9.22 11.72
C LYS A 278 0.16 10.47 10.85
N VAL A 279 0.60 11.63 11.34
CA VAL A 279 0.52 12.91 10.59
C VAL A 279 1.44 12.87 9.36
N ALA A 280 2.65 12.34 9.51
CA ALA A 280 3.58 12.13 8.42
C ALA A 280 3.00 11.22 7.33
N HIS A 281 2.34 10.13 7.72
CA HIS A 281 1.66 9.25 6.78
C HIS A 281 0.46 9.90 6.06
N ALA A 282 -0.12 10.96 6.62
CA ALA A 282 -1.13 11.78 5.96
C ALA A 282 -0.52 12.79 4.96
N GLY A 283 0.82 12.88 4.87
CA GLY A 283 1.52 13.81 3.99
C GLY A 283 1.65 15.22 4.57
N GLU A 284 1.44 15.40 5.88
CA GLU A 284 1.47 16.70 6.55
C GLU A 284 2.83 16.98 7.26
N GLU A 285 3.94 16.33 6.86
CA GLU A 285 5.25 16.51 7.51
C GLU A 285 5.73 17.97 7.50
N GLU A 286 5.67 18.66 6.36
CA GLU A 286 5.99 20.09 6.26
C GLU A 286 5.16 20.96 7.22
N ALA A 287 3.91 20.57 7.44
CA ALA A 287 3.02 21.30 8.34
C ALA A 287 3.44 21.11 9.80
N VAL A 288 3.90 19.91 10.18
CA VAL A 288 4.51 19.66 11.49
C VAL A 288 5.82 20.43 11.67
N VAL A 289 6.65 20.53 10.63
CA VAL A 289 7.88 21.34 10.67
C VAL A 289 7.54 22.79 11.02
N GLN A 290 6.44 23.32 10.47
CA GLN A 290 5.97 24.66 10.77
C GLN A 290 5.38 24.78 12.17
N ASP A 291 4.56 23.82 12.61
CA ASP A 291 4.03 23.79 13.97
C ASP A 291 5.17 23.81 15.01
N LEU A 292 6.19 22.97 14.82
CA LEU A 292 7.33 22.89 15.73
C LEU A 292 8.17 24.19 15.76
N ARG A 293 8.23 24.93 14.65
CA ARG A 293 8.84 26.29 14.64
C ARG A 293 8.04 27.26 15.48
N VAL A 294 6.71 27.27 15.34
CA VAL A 294 5.83 28.14 16.11
C VAL A 294 5.98 27.86 17.61
N PHE A 295 6.00 26.57 18.00
CA PHE A 295 6.29 26.16 19.37
C PHE A 295 7.65 26.67 19.86
N ALA A 296 8.71 26.48 19.06
CA ALA A 296 10.05 26.88 19.46
C ALA A 296 10.21 28.40 19.60
N ASP A 297 9.58 29.18 18.70
CA ASP A 297 9.55 30.64 18.78
C ASP A 297 8.78 31.09 20.03
N PHE A 298 7.67 30.43 20.37
CA PHE A 298 6.91 30.72 21.58
C PHE A 298 7.68 30.38 22.85
N THR A 299 8.32 29.21 22.93
CA THR A 299 9.14 28.81 24.09
C THR A 299 10.29 29.78 24.34
N ASN A 300 10.92 30.32 23.29
CA ASN A 300 12.03 31.27 23.40
C ASN A 300 11.61 32.73 23.66
N ASP A 301 10.34 33.10 23.47
CA ASP A 301 9.85 34.47 23.67
C ASP A 301 9.22 34.64 25.05
N ASP A 302 10.02 35.03 26.05
CA ASP A 302 9.58 35.26 27.44
C ASP A 302 8.46 36.32 27.59
N ARG A 303 8.15 37.09 26.55
CA ARG A 303 7.07 38.10 26.60
C ARG A 303 5.69 37.52 26.27
N LYS A 304 5.64 36.33 25.67
CA LYS A 304 4.40 35.66 25.30
C LYS A 304 4.04 34.58 26.33
N GLU A 305 2.88 34.74 26.95
CA GLU A 305 2.30 33.78 27.90
C GLU A 305 1.30 32.81 27.26
N LEU A 306 0.76 33.17 26.09
CA LEU A 306 -0.28 32.43 25.38
C LEU A 306 0.08 32.27 23.90
N LEU A 307 -0.13 31.08 23.35
CA LEU A 307 -0.05 30.76 21.94
C LEU A 307 -1.35 30.11 21.48
N GLU A 308 -2.00 30.71 20.50
CA GLU A 308 -3.14 30.12 19.79
C GLU A 308 -2.66 29.52 18.47
N MET A 309 -2.87 28.22 18.28
CA MET A 309 -2.58 27.53 17.03
C MET A 309 -3.74 27.71 16.03
N ASP A 310 -3.45 27.58 14.74
CA ASP A 310 -4.49 27.50 13.72
C ASP A 310 -5.37 26.24 13.91
N PRO A 311 -6.68 26.30 13.62
CA PRO A 311 -7.54 25.12 13.62
C PRO A 311 -7.04 24.05 12.63
N VAL A 312 -6.91 22.80 13.10
CA VAL A 312 -6.41 21.67 12.31
C VAL A 312 -7.21 20.40 12.58
N GLY A 313 -7.02 19.39 11.70
CA GLY A 313 -7.63 18.07 11.86
C GLY A 313 -7.26 17.39 13.18
N GLY A 314 -8.11 16.46 13.63
CA GLY A 314 -8.00 15.85 14.97
C GLY A 314 -6.65 15.18 15.27
N VAL A 315 -6.03 14.52 14.29
CA VAL A 315 -4.74 13.85 14.46
C VAL A 315 -3.59 14.85 14.62
N ARG A 316 -3.56 15.91 13.79
CA ARG A 316 -2.55 16.97 13.91
C ARG A 316 -2.75 17.80 15.17
N ARG A 317 -4.00 18.08 15.56
CA ARG A 317 -4.33 18.71 16.85
C ARG A 317 -3.78 17.89 18.03
N ALA A 318 -4.01 16.57 18.01
CA ALA A 318 -3.46 15.68 19.03
C ALA A 318 -1.92 15.66 19.05
N LEU A 319 -1.26 15.84 17.90
CA LEU A 319 0.19 15.99 17.84
C LEU A 319 0.63 17.30 18.49
N GLN A 320 -0.02 18.42 18.17
CA GLN A 320 0.28 19.73 18.76
C GLN A 320 0.19 19.70 20.29
N HIS A 321 -0.86 19.09 20.86
CA HIS A 321 -0.97 18.87 22.30
C HIS A 321 0.23 18.12 22.88
N ARG A 322 0.57 16.97 22.31
CA ARG A 322 1.66 16.11 22.82
C ARG A 322 3.03 16.77 22.65
N MET A 323 3.23 17.52 21.57
CA MET A 323 4.44 18.33 21.40
C MET A 323 4.54 19.40 22.49
N ALA A 324 3.45 20.12 22.78
CA ALA A 324 3.42 21.10 23.86
C ALA A 324 3.78 20.47 25.23
N GLU A 325 3.17 19.32 25.55
CA GLU A 325 3.44 18.57 26.78
C GLU A 325 4.92 18.14 26.90
N ASP A 326 5.49 17.57 25.83
CA ASP A 326 6.90 17.14 25.79
C ASP A 326 7.88 18.33 25.90
N LEU A 327 7.44 19.52 25.50
CA LEU A 327 8.18 20.79 25.68
C LEU A 327 7.98 21.40 27.07
N GLY A 328 7.18 20.77 27.93
CA GLY A 328 6.89 21.24 29.29
C GLY A 328 5.85 22.37 29.36
N LEU A 329 5.07 22.58 28.30
CA LEU A 329 4.03 23.60 28.21
C LEU A 329 2.67 23.01 28.60
N LYS A 330 1.77 23.87 29.07
CA LYS A 330 0.36 23.51 29.29
C LYS A 330 -0.42 23.70 28.01
N THR A 331 -1.39 22.82 27.77
CA THR A 331 -2.14 22.80 26.51
C THR A 331 -3.61 22.49 26.74
N GLU A 332 -4.48 23.18 26.02
CA GLU A 332 -5.93 23.00 26.06
C GLU A 332 -6.55 23.13 24.66
N SER A 333 -7.77 22.63 24.50
CA SER A 333 -8.51 22.76 23.25
C SER A 333 -9.59 23.81 23.41
N GLU A 334 -9.61 24.79 22.51
CA GLU A 334 -10.68 25.79 22.43
C GLU A 334 -11.45 25.67 21.12
N GLY A 335 -12.70 26.10 21.12
CA GLY A 335 -13.58 26.10 19.94
C GLY A 335 -14.27 24.75 19.67
N ASP A 336 -15.29 24.81 18.80
CA ASP A 336 -16.13 23.67 18.44
C ASP A 336 -16.01 23.31 16.96
N GLY A 337 -16.13 22.01 16.67
CA GLY A 337 -16.15 21.49 15.30
C GLY A 337 -14.90 21.87 14.48
N PRO A 338 -15.06 22.53 13.31
CA PRO A 338 -13.94 22.87 12.42
C PRO A 338 -13.06 24.00 12.96
N GLU A 339 -13.57 24.86 13.84
CA GLU A 339 -12.83 25.98 14.45
C GLU A 339 -12.01 25.53 15.68
N ARG A 340 -12.09 24.25 16.04
CA ARG A 340 -11.41 23.75 17.23
C ARG A 340 -9.89 23.78 17.05
N ARG A 341 -9.19 24.42 17.99
CA ARG A 341 -7.75 24.69 17.94
C ARG A 341 -7.04 24.31 19.24
N VAL A 342 -5.71 24.35 19.23
CA VAL A 342 -4.88 24.15 20.42
C VAL A 342 -4.46 25.51 20.95
N VAL A 343 -4.60 25.69 22.26
CA VAL A 343 -4.11 26.86 22.99
C VAL A 343 -3.07 26.39 23.99
N VAL A 344 -1.95 27.09 24.04
CA VAL A 344 -0.75 26.68 24.78
C VAL A 344 -0.32 27.81 25.71
N THR A 345 -0.03 27.47 26.96
CA THR A 345 0.40 28.41 28.01
C THR A 345 1.71 27.95 28.66
N LYS A 346 2.48 28.90 29.18
CA LYS A 346 3.76 28.64 29.85
C LYS A 346 3.60 28.18 31.31
#